data_AF-A0A2V8PSI9-F1
#
_entry.id   AF-A0A2V8PSI9-F1
#
_cell.length_a   1.000
_cell.length_b   1.000
_cell.length_c   1.000
_cell.angle_alpha   90.00
_cell.angle_beta   90.00
_cell.angle_gamma   90.00
#
_symmetry.space_group_name_H-M   'P 1'
#
loop_
_entity.id
_entity.type
_entity.pdbx_description
1 polymer ?
#
loop_
_entity_poly.entity_id
_entity_poly.type
_entity_poly.pdbx_seq_one_letter_code
_entity_poly.pdbx_strand_id
1 'polypeptide(L)' 'MHNLCAECGKPLLVRYDLKRAAASLMRESLPGRGPDLWRYREVLPVENDENIVTLGEG' A
#
# COMPACT_ATOMS: atom_id res chain seq x y z
N MET A 1 -12.27 13.70 -12.91
CA MET A 1 -11.12 12.81 -13.20
C MET A 1 -9.97 13.25 -12.31
N HIS A 2 -9.63 12.48 -11.26
CA HIS A 2 -8.77 12.89 -10.14
C HIS A 2 -7.31 12.38 -10.22
N ASN A 3 -6.88 11.90 -11.39
CA ASN A 3 -5.55 11.31 -11.60
C ASN A 3 -4.54 12.27 -12.28
N LEU A 4 -4.94 13.51 -12.55
CA LEU A 4 -4.08 14.54 -13.14
C LEU A 4 -3.92 15.70 -12.15
N CYS A 5 -2.75 16.35 -12.19
CA CYS A 5 -2.51 17.60 -11.48
C CYS A 5 -3.44 18.69 -12.03
N ALA A 6 -4.17 19.37 -11.14
CA ALA A 6 -5.10 20.43 -11.51
C ALA A 6 -4.42 21.63 -12.19
N GLU A 7 -3.14 21.89 -11.88
CA GLU A 7 -2.41 23.05 -12.38
C GLU A 7 -1.70 22.80 -13.71
N CYS A 8 -1.16 21.59 -13.94
CA CYS A 8 -0.34 21.29 -15.12
C CYS A 8 -0.84 20.13 -15.99
N GLY A 9 -1.94 19.46 -15.62
CA GLY A 9 -2.55 18.39 -16.40
C GLY A 9 -1.73 17.09 -16.50
N LYS A 10 -0.61 16.97 -15.78
CA LYS A 10 0.25 15.77 -15.79
C LYS A 10 -0.25 14.69 -14.83
N PRO A 11 0.00 13.39 -15.09
CA PRO A 11 -0.38 12.31 -14.19
C PRO A 11 0.20 12.47 -12.78
N LEU A 12 -0.63 12.21 -11.76
CA LEU A 12 -0.19 12.09 -10.38
C LEU A 12 0.46 10.72 -10.18
N LEU A 13 1.69 10.72 -9.66
CA LEU A 13 2.44 9.51 -9.36
C LEU A 13 2.45 9.27 -7.86
N VAL A 14 2.02 8.07 -7.44
CA VAL A 14 2.10 7.66 -6.04
C VAL A 14 3.56 7.44 -5.65
N ARG A 15 3.95 7.93 -4.46
CA ARG A 15 5.27 7.69 -3.86
C ARG A 15 5.10 7.06 -2.49
N TYR A 16 5.77 5.93 -2.29
CA TYR A 16 5.80 5.22 -1.01
C TYR A 16 7.07 5.55 -0.24
N ASP A 17 6.95 5.63 1.08
CA ASP A 17 8.11 5.73 1.97
C ASP A 17 8.71 4.34 2.19
N LEU A 18 9.56 3.93 1.24
CA LEU A 18 10.22 2.62 1.29
C LEU A 18 11.24 2.52 2.44
N LYS A 19 11.78 3.63 2.94
CA LYS A 19 12.69 3.61 4.09
C LYS A 19 11.93 3.23 5.35
N ARG A 20 10.75 3.83 5.55
CA ARG A 20 9.84 3.46 6.63
C ARG A 20 9.39 2.01 6.50
N ALA A 21 8.97 1.58 5.31
CA ALA A 21 8.53 0.21 5.09
C ALA A 21 9.63 -0.82 5.39
N ALA A 22 10.88 -0.54 4.98
CA ALA A 22 12.02 -1.42 5.23
C ALA A 22 12.36 -1.58 6.73
N ALA A 23 11.96 -0.63 7.58
CA ALA A 23 12.20 -0.71 9.02
C ALA A 23 11.23 -1.68 9.74
N SER A 24 10.06 -1.97 9.16
CA SER A 24 9.01 -2.78 9.78
C SER A 24 8.65 -4.05 9.00
N LEU A 25 8.88 -4.08 7.69
CA LEU A 25 8.58 -5.22 6.84
C LEU A 25 9.66 -6.31 7.00
N MET A 26 9.40 -7.29 7.86
CA MET A 26 10.28 -8.44 8.06
C MET A 26 9.84 -9.62 7.19
N ARG A 27 10.79 -10.19 6.42
CA ARG A 27 10.52 -11.31 5.51
C ARG A 27 10.00 -12.53 6.26
N GLU A 28 10.49 -12.74 7.47
CA GLU A 28 10.17 -13.85 8.37
C GLU A 28 8.73 -13.75 8.88
N SER A 29 8.14 -12.55 8.90
CA SER A 29 6.74 -12.35 9.32
C SER A 29 5.73 -12.68 8.23
N LEU A 30 6.15 -12.72 6.96
CA LEU A 30 5.26 -12.90 5.81
C LEU A 30 4.56 -14.27 5.75
N PRO A 31 5.19 -15.42 6.06
CA PRO A 31 4.52 -16.72 6.00
C PRO A 31 3.34 -16.87 6.97
N GLY A 32 3.32 -16.09 8.06
CA GLY A 32 2.21 -16.07 9.02
C GLY A 32 1.04 -15.17 8.61
N ARG A 33 1.17 -14.43 7.50
CA ARG A 33 0.12 -13.54 6.97
C ARG A 33 -0.72 -14.26 5.91
N GLY A 34 -1.91 -13.74 5.64
CA GLY A 34 -2.77 -14.23 4.55
C GLY A 34 -2.07 -14.13 3.19
N PRO A 35 -2.41 -15.00 2.22
CA PRO A 35 -1.87 -14.95 0.86
C PRO A 35 -2.60 -13.90 0.00
N ASP A 36 -2.73 -12.68 0.52
CA ASP A 36 -3.45 -11.57 -0.11
C ASP A 36 -2.53 -10.36 -0.31
N LEU A 37 -3.04 -9.28 -0.91
CA LEU A 37 -2.30 -8.01 -1.06
C LEU A 37 -1.97 -7.38 0.29
N TRP A 38 -2.85 -7.52 1.27
CA TRP A 38 -2.74 -6.90 2.60
C TRP A 38 -1.58 -7.42 3.41
N ARG A 39 -0.98 -8.57 3.05
CA ARG A 39 0.28 -9.02 3.65
C ARG A 39 1.43 -8.02 3.55
N TYR A 40 1.35 -6.99 2.69
CA TYR A 40 2.34 -5.92 2.54
C TYR A 40 1.86 -4.57 3.11
N ARG A 41 1.13 -4.57 4.24
CA ARG A 41 0.58 -3.38 4.91
C ARG A 41 1.52 -2.18 4.95
N GLU A 42 2.80 -2.42 5.17
CA GLU A 42 3.85 -1.42 5.35
C GLU A 42 4.04 -0.52 4.12
N VAL A 43 3.62 -0.96 2.93
CA VAL A 43 3.65 -0.16 1.69
C VAL A 43 2.26 0.27 1.22
N LEU A 44 1.19 -0.13 1.91
CA LEU A 44 -0.17 0.22 1.53
C LEU A 44 -0.63 1.48 2.28
N PRO A 45 -1.44 2.35 1.64
CA PRO A 45 -1.79 3.65 2.21
C PRO A 45 -2.90 3.60 3.27
N VAL A 46 -3.21 2.43 3.84
CA VAL A 46 -4.32 2.26 4.79
C VAL A 46 -3.80 2.40 6.22
N GLU A 47 -4.27 3.45 6.90
CA GLU A 47 -3.89 3.76 8.28
C GLU A 47 -4.60 2.88 9.32
N ASN A 48 -5.89 2.60 9.11
CA ASN A 48 -6.71 1.80 10.03
C ASN A 48 -7.22 0.53 9.36
N ASP A 49 -7.08 -0.60 10.03
CA ASP A 49 -7.48 -1.93 9.54
C ASP A 49 -8.98 -2.02 9.19
N GLU A 50 -9.82 -1.24 9.87
CA GLU A 50 -11.27 -1.18 9.59
C GLU A 50 -11.60 -0.67 8.17
N ASN A 51 -10.67 0.05 7.53
CA ASN A 51 -10.83 0.57 6.17
C ASN A 51 -10.35 -0.40 5.08
N ILE A 52 -9.92 -1.61 5.46
CA ILE A 52 -9.49 -2.63 4.52
C ILE A 52 -10.68 -3.19 3.76
N VAL A 53 -10.55 -3.22 2.44
CA VAL A 53 -11.53 -3.84 1.55
C VAL A 53 -10.80 -4.81 0.63
N THR A 54 -11.15 -6.09 0.73
CA THR A 54 -10.63 -7.16 -0.11
C THR A 54 -11.62 -7.44 -1.24
N LEU A 55 -11.12 -7.59 -2.46
CA LEU A 55 -11.88 -7.90 -3.67
C LEU A 55 -11.58 -9.31 -4.20
N GLY A 56 -10.84 -10.13 -3.43
CA GLY A 56 -10.39 -11.45 -3.84
C GLY A 56 -9.02 -11.43 -4.52
N GLU A 57 -8.19 -10.44 -4.19
CA GLU A 57 -6.82 -10.33 -4.66
C GLU A 57 -5.88 -11.35 -3.97
N GLY A 58 -5.15 -12.12 -4.78
CA GLY A 58 -4.24 -13.18 -4.30
C GLY A 58 -3.97 -14.22 -5.37
#